data_AF-A0A0F9DGU9-F1
#
_entry.id   AF-A0A0F9DGU9-F1
#
_cell.length_a   1.000
_cell.length_b   1.000
_cell.length_c   1.000
_cell.angle_alpha   90.00
_cell.angle_beta   90.00
_cell.angle_gamma   90.00
#
_symmetry.space_group_name_H-M   'P 1'
#
loop_
_entity.id
_entity.type
_entity.pdbx_description
1 polymer ?
#
loop_
_entity_poly.entity_id
_entity_poly.type
_entity_poly.pdbx_seq_one_letter_code
_entity_poly.pdbx_strand_id
1 'polypeptide(L)'
;MKKILIVLAVMLVVTNVVTAGEGKLHGDASLAYVPELEGLDINISLNYDLLKNWNVYGSTSVLFDFTTPELKGSPYRAAYTIGTRVKFLKYFYVELEHICTHPVYSNSEDFFYDRFEGGNRTDFKVGVIW
;
A
#
# COMPACT_ATOMS: atom_id res chain seq x y z
N MET A 1 -0.51 20.44 12.13
CA MET A 1 0.90 20.50 12.59
C MET A 1 1.49 19.15 12.97
N LYS A 2 0.87 18.36 13.86
CA LYS A 2 1.39 17.02 14.26
C LYS A 2 1.60 16.04 13.08
N LYS A 3 0.72 16.07 12.07
CA LYS A 3 0.83 15.23 10.85
C LYS A 3 2.06 15.56 9.99
N ILE A 4 2.44 16.85 9.87
CA ILE A 4 3.60 17.30 9.09
C ILE A 4 4.91 16.90 9.77
N LEU A 5 4.95 16.94 11.11
CA LEU A 5 6.12 16.50 11.90
C LEU A 5 6.40 15.00 11.74
N ILE A 6 5.36 14.17 11.63
CA ILE A 6 5.52 12.72 11.39
C ILE A 6 6.06 12.47 9.98
N VAL A 7 5.55 13.17 8.97
CA VAL A 7 6.05 13.06 7.58
C VAL A 7 7.52 13.49 7.49
N LEU A 8 7.89 14.59 8.16
CA LEU A 8 9.28 15.04 8.21
C LEU A 8 10.18 14.06 8.97
N ALA A 9 9.72 13.48 10.08
CA ALA A 9 10.46 12.48 10.82
C ALA A 9 10.66 11.18 10.01
N VAL A 10 9.64 10.73 9.27
CA VAL A 10 9.74 9.57 8.36
C VAL A 10 10.70 9.88 7.21
N MET A 11 10.63 11.07 6.59
CA MET A 11 11.60 11.48 5.57
C MET A 11 13.03 11.58 6.13
N LEU A 12 13.21 12.03 7.38
CA LEU A 12 14.52 12.12 8.03
C LEU A 12 15.11 10.74 8.35
N VAL A 13 14.26 9.78 8.75
CA VAL A 13 14.68 8.39 9.00
C VAL A 13 15.02 7.69 7.68
N VAL A 14 14.21 7.88 6.63
CA VAL A 14 14.49 7.35 5.29
C VAL A 14 15.82 7.89 4.75
N THR A 15 16.09 9.18 4.91
CA THR A 15 17.36 9.80 4.45
C THR A 15 18.59 9.35 5.23
N ASN A 16 18.49 9.08 6.54
CA ASN A 16 19.61 8.55 7.33
C ASN A 16 19.89 7.06 7.11
N VAL A 17 18.89 6.28 6.68
CA VAL A 17 19.09 4.88 6.29
C VAL A 17 19.76 4.79 4.91
N VAL A 18 19.46 5.73 4.00
CA VAL A 18 20.05 5.79 2.66
C VAL A 18 21.57 6.04 2.68
N THR A 19 22.13 6.54 3.79
CA THR A 19 23.57 6.82 3.92
C THR A 19 24.40 5.68 4.51
N ALA A 20 23.80 4.54 4.84
CA ALA A 20 24.51 3.28 5.13
C ALA A 20 24.39 2.38 3.90
N GLY A 21 25.43 2.36 3.07
CA GLY A 21 25.41 1.86 1.69
C GLY A 21 24.84 0.44 1.50
N GLU A 22 24.24 0.24 0.32
CA GLU A 22 23.57 -0.94 -0.25
C GLU A 22 22.05 -0.88 -0.36
N GLY A 23 21.41 0.18 0.16
CA GLY A 23 19.96 0.35 0.00
C GLY A 23 19.53 0.46 -1.48
N LYS A 24 18.57 -0.35 -1.91
CA LYS A 24 17.97 -0.27 -3.26
C LYS A 24 16.48 0.02 -3.18
N LEU A 25 16.05 1.05 -3.93
CA LEU A 25 14.63 1.36 -4.13
C LEU A 25 14.17 0.77 -5.46
N HIS A 26 13.13 -0.05 -5.37
CA HIS A 26 12.42 -0.65 -6.50
C HIS A 26 10.97 -0.19 -6.46
N GLY A 27 10.32 -0.17 -7.62
CA GLY A 27 8.91 0.13 -7.69
C GLY A 27 8.32 -0.25 -9.03
N ASP A 28 7.01 -0.37 -9.03
CA ASP A 28 6.21 -0.61 -10.21
C ASP A 28 4.89 0.17 -10.11
N ALA A 29 4.32 0.46 -11.26
CA ALA A 29 2.99 1.01 -11.37
C ALA A 29 2.24 0.20 -12.43
N SER A 30 0.99 -0.13 -12.14
CA SER A 30 0.14 -0.88 -13.05
C SER A 30 -1.24 -0.25 -13.16
N LEU A 31 -1.84 -0.45 -14.32
CA LEU A 31 -3.21 -0.09 -14.64
C LEU A 31 -3.87 -1.35 -15.19
N ALA A 32 -4.94 -1.79 -14.54
CA ALA A 32 -5.73 -2.95 -14.95
C ALA A 32 -7.17 -2.55 -15.24
N TYR A 33 -7.77 -3.12 -16.27
CA TYR A 33 -9.21 -3.04 -16.50
C TYR A 33 -9.92 -4.13 -15.70
N VAL A 34 -11.01 -3.77 -15.03
CA VAL A 34 -11.83 -4.68 -14.21
C VAL A 34 -13.20 -4.83 -14.87
N PRO A 35 -13.45 -5.92 -15.63
CA PRO A 35 -14.66 -6.08 -16.42
C PRO A 35 -15.96 -6.02 -15.60
N GLU A 36 -15.95 -6.56 -14.38
CA GLU A 36 -17.13 -6.62 -13.50
C GLU A 36 -17.63 -5.24 -13.06
N LEU A 37 -16.75 -4.24 -13.08
CA LEU A 37 -17.06 -2.85 -12.70
C LEU A 37 -17.02 -1.90 -13.90
N GLU A 38 -16.81 -2.44 -15.10
CA GLU A 38 -16.36 -1.70 -16.28
C GLU A 38 -15.23 -0.71 -15.93
N GLY A 39 -14.41 -1.06 -14.94
CA GLY A 39 -13.63 -0.12 -14.13
C GLY A 39 -12.13 -0.20 -14.36
N LEU A 40 -11.38 0.58 -13.59
CA LEU A 40 -9.91 0.59 -13.62
C LEU A 40 -9.34 0.41 -12.22
N ASP A 41 -8.37 -0.47 -12.06
CA ASP A 41 -7.53 -0.58 -10.87
C ASP A 41 -6.15 0.02 -11.16
N ILE A 42 -5.77 1.03 -10.40
CA ILE A 42 -4.47 1.69 -10.48
C ILE A 42 -3.68 1.28 -9.25
N ASN A 43 -2.55 0.61 -9.42
CA ASN A 43 -1.67 0.23 -8.31
C ASN A 43 -0.30 0.87 -8.47
N ILE A 44 0.27 1.35 -7.36
CA ILE A 44 1.65 1.77 -7.27
C ILE A 44 2.28 1.01 -6.10
N SER A 45 3.42 0.38 -6.35
CA SER A 45 4.17 -0.40 -5.39
C SER A 45 5.60 0.12 -5.30
N LEU A 46 6.12 0.16 -4.08
CA LEU A 46 7.50 0.52 -3.76
C LEU A 46 8.07 -0.50 -2.79
N ASN A 47 9.31 -0.91 -3.03
CA ASN A 47 10.07 -1.78 -2.14
C ASN A 47 11.47 -1.20 -1.93
N TYR A 48 11.85 -1.03 -0.69
CA TYR A 48 13.15 -0.53 -0.27
C TYR A 48 13.89 -1.62 0.49
N ASP A 49 14.93 -2.16 -0.13
CA ASP A 49 15.82 -3.12 0.50
C ASP A 49 16.77 -2.34 1.44
N LEU A 50 16.45 -2.24 2.73
CA LEU A 50 17.30 -1.61 3.75
C LEU A 50 18.65 -2.33 3.87
N LEU A 51 18.60 -3.66 3.92
CA LEU A 51 19.75 -4.56 4.02
C LEU A 51 19.47 -5.78 3.15
N LYS A 52 20.51 -6.58 2.87
CA LYS A 52 20.39 -7.82 2.07
C LYS A 52 19.26 -8.75 2.54
N ASN A 53 18.92 -8.73 3.82
CA ASN A 53 17.91 -9.56 4.43
C ASN A 53 16.73 -8.78 5.02
N TRP A 54 16.63 -7.47 4.81
CA TRP A 54 15.54 -6.65 5.35
C TRP A 54 15.02 -5.71 4.28
N ASN A 55 13.73 -5.82 3.97
CA ASN A 55 13.05 -4.91 3.08
C ASN A 55 11.81 -4.28 3.74
N VAL A 56 11.54 -3.03 3.38
CA VAL A 56 10.31 -2.30 3.71
C VAL A 56 9.61 -2.01 2.40
N TYR A 57 8.33 -2.35 2.32
CA TYR A 57 7.54 -2.17 1.12
C TYR A 57 6.26 -1.41 1.44
N GLY A 58 5.72 -0.77 0.43
CA GLY A 58 4.39 -0.19 0.50
C GLY A 58 3.74 -0.19 -0.86
N SER A 59 2.43 -0.29 -0.89
CA SER A 59 1.65 -0.15 -2.09
C SER A 59 0.41 0.69 -1.82
N THR A 60 -0.10 1.32 -2.87
CA THR A 60 -1.39 1.98 -2.87
C THR A 60 -2.16 1.53 -4.10
N SER A 61 -3.45 1.27 -3.95
CA SER A 61 -4.34 0.90 -5.04
C SER A 61 -5.61 1.74 -5.01
N VAL A 62 -6.03 2.19 -6.18
CA VAL A 62 -7.27 2.92 -6.37
C VAL A 62 -8.09 2.22 -7.44
N LEU A 63 -9.25 1.72 -7.04
CA LEU A 63 -10.21 1.07 -7.93
C LEU A 63 -11.32 2.05 -8.28
N PHE A 64 -11.69 2.13 -9.55
CA PHE A 64 -12.81 2.90 -10.06
C PHE A 64 -13.92 1.95 -10.54
N ASP A 65 -15.17 2.33 -10.33
CA ASP A 65 -16.36 1.65 -10.84
C ASP A 65 -17.10 2.62 -11.79
N PHE A 66 -17.31 2.20 -13.03
CA PHE A 66 -18.01 2.99 -14.04
C PHE A 66 -19.42 2.50 -14.34
N THR A 67 -19.81 1.34 -13.78
CA THR A 67 -21.18 0.81 -13.91
C THR A 67 -22.18 1.61 -13.10
N THR A 68 -21.75 2.23 -11.99
CA THR A 68 -22.58 3.08 -11.15
C THR A 68 -22.61 4.52 -11.67
N PRO A 69 -23.72 5.01 -12.27
CA PRO A 69 -23.73 6.31 -12.98
C PRO A 69 -23.43 7.51 -12.09
N GLU A 70 -23.82 7.45 -10.82
CA GLU A 70 -23.61 8.50 -9.80
C GLU A 70 -22.15 8.59 -9.33
N LEU A 71 -21.33 7.57 -9.66
CA LEU A 71 -19.93 7.45 -9.25
C LEU A 71 -18.93 7.64 -10.38
N LYS A 72 -19.39 8.00 -11.59
CA LYS A 72 -18.51 8.15 -12.75
C LYS A 72 -17.39 9.14 -12.48
N GLY A 73 -16.17 8.60 -12.31
CA GLY A 73 -14.95 9.37 -12.05
C GLY A 73 -14.55 9.47 -10.57
N SER A 74 -15.37 9.01 -9.63
CA SER A 74 -15.00 8.87 -8.22
C SER A 74 -14.35 7.50 -7.97
N PRO A 75 -13.34 7.41 -7.09
CA PRO A 75 -12.79 6.11 -6.73
C PRO A 75 -13.82 5.30 -5.93
N TYR A 76 -13.91 4.02 -6.24
CA TYR A 76 -14.74 3.03 -5.57
C TYR A 76 -14.06 2.46 -4.31
N ARG A 77 -12.73 2.29 -4.38
CA ARG A 77 -11.90 1.81 -3.26
C ARG A 77 -10.54 2.49 -3.32
N ALA A 78 -10.07 2.97 -2.18
CA ALA A 78 -8.67 3.38 -1.99
C ALA A 78 -8.06 2.52 -0.90
N ALA A 79 -7.00 1.79 -1.20
CA ALA A 79 -6.32 0.94 -0.22
C ALA A 79 -4.83 1.21 -0.25
N TYR A 80 -4.18 1.09 0.90
CA TYR A 80 -2.74 1.04 0.98
C TYR A 80 -2.30 -0.13 1.84
N THR A 81 -1.12 -0.64 1.51
CA THR A 81 -0.40 -1.64 2.29
C THR A 81 0.96 -1.07 2.63
N ILE A 82 1.42 -1.24 3.86
CA ILE A 82 2.80 -0.97 4.25
C ILE A 82 3.29 -2.12 5.10
N GLY A 83 4.49 -2.61 4.80
CA GLY A 83 5.04 -3.76 5.49
C GLY A 83 6.54 -3.71 5.59
N THR A 84 7.03 -4.53 6.51
CA THR A 84 8.44 -4.78 6.73
C THR A 84 8.65 -6.28 6.81
N ARG A 85 9.65 -6.78 6.11
CA ARG A 85 10.00 -8.19 6.11
C ARG A 85 11.48 -8.36 6.38
N VAL A 86 11.79 -9.20 7.37
CA VAL A 86 13.14 -9.59 7.74
C VAL A 86 13.30 -11.06 7.43
N LYS A 87 14.23 -11.36 6.53
CA LYS A 87 14.68 -12.71 6.22
C LYS A 87 15.74 -13.11 7.24
N PHE A 88 15.56 -14.25 7.87
CA PHE A 88 16.54 -14.84 8.77
C PHE A 88 16.81 -16.26 8.30
N LEU A 89 18.09 -16.65 8.31
CA LEU A 89 18.55 -17.83 7.57
C LEU A 89 18.21 -17.70 6.06
N LYS A 90 18.61 -18.69 5.26
CA LYS A 90 18.39 -18.65 3.80
C LYS A 90 16.91 -18.87 3.41
N TYR A 91 16.10 -19.39 4.33
CA TYR A 91 14.79 -19.96 4.02
C TYR A 91 13.65 -19.42 4.88
N PHE A 92 13.87 -18.53 5.85
CA PHE A 92 12.78 -18.05 6.69
C PHE A 92 12.63 -16.53 6.63
N TYR A 93 11.42 -16.06 6.88
CA TYR A 93 11.15 -14.65 7.07
C TYR A 93 10.12 -14.42 8.16
N VAL A 94 10.24 -13.26 8.81
CA VAL A 94 9.18 -12.65 9.61
C VAL A 94 8.72 -11.41 8.88
N GLU A 95 7.41 -11.19 8.86
CA GLU A 95 6.78 -10.04 8.22
C GLU A 95 5.77 -9.40 9.16
N LEU A 96 5.77 -8.08 9.19
CA LEU A 96 4.71 -7.26 9.76
C LEU A 96 4.14 -6.42 8.62
N GLU A 97 2.84 -6.52 8.38
CA GLU A 97 2.15 -5.82 7.29
C GLU A 97 0.90 -5.13 7.85
N HIS A 98 0.66 -3.92 7.39
CA HIS A 98 -0.56 -3.17 7.69
C HIS A 98 -1.29 -2.89 6.40
N ILE A 99 -2.56 -3.29 6.34
CA ILE A 99 -3.46 -3.09 5.21
C ILE A 99 -4.56 -2.17 5.70
N CYS A 100 -4.79 -1.08 4.98
CA CYS A 100 -5.86 -0.15 5.28
C CYS A 100 -6.62 0.16 4.00
N THR A 101 -7.91 -0.14 4.01
CA THR A 101 -8.86 0.25 2.98
C THR A 101 -9.68 1.41 3.50
N HIS A 102 -9.71 2.52 2.75
CA HIS A 102 -10.48 3.70 3.07
C HIS A 102 -11.82 3.70 2.32
N PRO A 103 -12.90 4.13 2.99
CA PRO A 103 -14.10 4.51 2.27
C PRO A 103 -13.77 5.70 1.37
N VAL A 104 -14.38 5.72 0.20
CA VAL A 104 -14.22 6.81 -0.74
C VAL A 104 -15.55 7.52 -0.89
N TYR A 105 -15.49 8.86 -0.88
CA TYR A 105 -16.67 9.70 -1.04
C TYR A 105 -16.93 9.92 -2.52
N SER A 106 -18.16 9.66 -2.93
CA SER A 106 -18.66 10.23 -4.18
C SER A 106 -18.91 11.73 -4.00
N ASN A 107 -18.95 12.48 -5.10
CA ASN A 107 -19.33 13.90 -5.06
C ASN A 107 -20.80 14.12 -4.65
N SER A 108 -21.63 13.08 -4.64
CA SER A 108 -22.95 13.12 -4.01
C SER A 108 -22.81 12.75 -2.53
N GLU A 109 -23.10 13.70 -1.65
CA GLU A 109 -23.01 13.55 -0.19
C GLU A 109 -23.85 12.37 0.37
N ASP A 110 -24.73 11.79 -0.46
CA ASP A 110 -25.68 10.72 -0.11
C ASP A 110 -25.15 9.29 -0.33
N PHE A 111 -24.00 9.11 -0.99
CA PHE A 111 -23.48 7.76 -1.30
C PHE A 111 -22.13 7.48 -0.63
N PHE A 112 -22.20 6.75 0.48
CA PHE A 112 -21.06 6.25 1.24
C PHE A 112 -20.74 4.82 0.84
N TYR A 113 -19.58 4.61 0.21
CA TYR A 113 -19.06 3.28 -0.09
C TYR A 113 -18.03 2.89 0.96
N ASP A 114 -18.52 2.22 1.99
CA ASP A 114 -17.68 1.57 2.98
C ASP A 114 -17.67 0.06 2.75
N ARG A 115 -17.01 -0.31 1.66
CA ARG A 115 -16.50 -1.67 1.57
C ARG A 115 -15.16 -1.69 2.29
N PHE A 116 -15.20 -2.01 3.59
CA PHE A 116 -14.06 -2.53 4.35
C PHE A 116 -13.58 -3.89 3.82
N GLU A 117 -13.58 -4.09 2.50
CA GLU A 117 -13.13 -5.30 1.83
C GLU A 117 -11.59 -5.30 1.87
N GLY A 118 -11.04 -5.92 2.91
CA GLY A 118 -9.63 -5.85 3.29
C GLY A 118 -9.38 -5.17 4.66
N GLY A 119 -10.33 -4.34 5.10
CA GLY A 119 -10.35 -3.77 6.44
C GLY A 119 -9.22 -2.79 6.78
N ASN A 120 -9.10 -2.50 8.07
CA ASN A 120 -7.95 -1.88 8.70
C ASN A 120 -7.30 -2.93 9.61
N ARG A 121 -6.27 -3.61 9.11
CA ARG A 121 -5.70 -4.81 9.72
C ARG A 121 -4.18 -4.74 9.75
N THR A 122 -3.60 -5.18 10.86
CA THR A 122 -2.15 -5.44 10.97
C THR A 122 -1.93 -6.93 11.13
N ASP A 123 -1.15 -7.50 10.23
CA ASP A 123 -0.80 -8.90 10.20
C ASP A 123 0.65 -9.11 10.61
N PHE A 124 0.87 -10.16 11.39
CA PHE A 124 2.19 -10.70 11.67
C PHE A 124 2.29 -12.10 11.08
N LYS A 125 3.30 -12.35 10.25
CA LYS A 125 3.49 -13.62 9.56
C LYS A 125 4.91 -14.14 9.78
N VAL A 126 5.02 -15.46 9.91
CA VAL A 126 6.29 -16.18 9.85
C VAL A 126 6.17 -17.18 8.71
N GLY A 127 7.10 -17.16 7.78
CA GLY A 127 7.02 -17.98 6.57
C GLY A 127 8.34 -18.57 6.14
N VAL A 128 8.24 -19.50 5.18
CA VAL A 128 9.37 -20.20 4.57
C VAL A 128 9.49 -19.76 3.11
N ILE A 129 10.71 -19.51 2.65
CA ILE A 129 11.06 -19.24 1.25
C ILE A 129 11.44 -20.60 0.64
N TRP A 130 10.63 -21.10 -0.29
CA TRP A 130 10.93 -22.30 -1.07
C TRP A 130 11.54 -21.94 -2.43
#